data_AF-A0A167ZCG3-F1
#
_entry.id   AF-A0A167ZCG3-F1
#
_cell.length_a   1.000
_cell.length_b   1.000
_cell.length_c   1.000
_cell.angle_alpha   90.00
_cell.angle_beta   90.00
_cell.angle_gamma   90.00
#
_symmetry.space_group_name_H-M   'P 1'
#
loop_
_entity.id
_entity.type
_entity.pdbx_description
1 polymer ?
#
loop_
_entity_poly.entity_id
_entity_poly.type
_entity_poly.pdbx_seq_one_letter_code
_entity_poly.pdbx_strand_id
1 'polypeptide(L)'
;MQAAVDQANQEGGSKPVLLLPKPVTWEDAINNVFAFSEECRLKPRTADDEEEDNVEETADRRVPLTSIPRATQCYGRLKFDTDTILPTIPRSLRPRVIQIEKTRRFIEPGKEHIAIVYEYVEDGENDPAAVEPFLDFMQLAGFCMTSSPHGRNWKRNMLVDFSEFIGVYSHGWHKSRYCKYYPECFLRQ
;
A
#
# COMPACT_ATOMS: atom_id res chain seq x y z
N MET A 1 3.28 8.38 -3.45
CA MET A 1 4.51 7.58 -3.26
C MET A 1 5.26 7.40 -4.57
N GLN A 2 4.74 6.68 -5.58
CA GLN A 2 5.41 6.52 -6.89
C GLN A 2 5.85 7.84 -7.52
N ALA A 3 4.94 8.81 -7.63
CA ALA A 3 5.26 10.13 -8.18
C ALA A 3 6.43 10.84 -7.46
N ALA A 4 6.56 10.67 -6.14
CA ALA A 4 7.64 11.28 -5.37
C ALA A 4 9.00 10.63 -5.67
N VAL A 5 9.03 9.30 -5.85
CA VAL A 5 10.23 8.56 -6.25
C VAL A 5 10.62 8.90 -7.69
N ASP A 6 9.65 8.95 -8.60
CA ASP A 6 9.88 9.32 -10.01
C ASP A 6 10.43 10.74 -10.13
N GLN A 7 9.87 11.70 -9.39
CA GLN A 7 10.34 13.08 -9.33
C GLN A 7 11.77 13.16 -8.77
N ALA A 8 12.06 12.45 -7.67
CA ALA A 8 13.42 12.41 -7.11
C ALA A 8 14.45 11.83 -8.10
N ASN A 9 14.05 10.81 -8.86
CA ASN A 9 14.88 10.21 -9.91
C ASN A 9 15.10 11.19 -11.08
N GLN A 10 14.09 11.96 -11.48
CA GLN A 10 14.21 13.01 -12.50
C GLN A 10 15.11 14.18 -12.05
N GLU A 11 15.15 14.48 -10.75
CA GLU A 11 16.07 15.46 -10.13
C GLU A 11 17.51 14.91 -9.95
N GLY A 12 17.85 13.82 -10.65
CA GLY A 12 19.18 13.19 -10.62
C GLY A 12 19.51 12.49 -9.30
N GLY A 13 18.51 12.18 -8.47
CA GLY A 13 18.70 11.57 -7.16
C GLY A 13 19.29 12.51 -6.10
N SER A 14 19.34 13.81 -6.37
CA SER A 14 19.90 14.80 -5.43
C SER A 14 19.09 14.93 -4.13
N LYS A 15 17.78 14.63 -4.18
CA LYS A 15 16.84 14.69 -3.04
C LYS A 15 15.95 13.44 -3.02
N PRO A 16 16.51 12.27 -2.64
CA PRO A 16 15.77 11.02 -2.63
C PRO A 16 14.73 10.99 -1.50
N VAL A 17 13.77 10.07 -1.59
CA VAL A 17 12.92 9.72 -0.44
C VAL A 17 13.76 8.95 0.57
N LEU A 18 13.92 9.47 1.77
CA LEU A 18 14.75 8.90 2.84
C LEU A 18 13.88 8.22 3.90
N LEU A 19 14.01 6.91 4.03
CA LEU A 19 13.20 6.08 4.93
C LEU A 19 14.02 5.55 6.10
N LEU A 20 13.37 5.38 7.24
CA LEU A 20 13.90 4.61 8.37
C LEU A 20 13.89 3.12 7.98
N PRO A 21 15.04 2.42 7.98
CA PRO A 21 15.15 1.06 7.45
C PRO A 21 14.55 -0.01 8.37
N LYS A 22 14.37 0.28 9.67
CA LYS A 22 13.84 -0.66 10.67
C LYS A 22 12.74 0.01 11.50
N PRO A 23 11.62 0.39 10.87
CA PRO A 23 10.57 1.10 11.59
C PRO A 23 9.79 0.12 12.48
N VAL A 24 9.55 0.48 13.74
CA VAL A 24 8.91 -0.38 14.75
C VAL A 24 7.71 0.32 15.40
N THR A 25 7.75 1.64 15.50
CA THR A 25 6.73 2.44 16.17
C THR A 25 5.75 3.05 15.19
N TRP A 26 4.67 3.61 15.73
CA TRP A 26 3.72 4.38 14.93
C TRP A 26 4.37 5.69 14.45
N GLU A 27 5.19 6.31 15.30
CA GLU A 27 5.97 7.49 14.92
C GLU A 27 6.90 7.18 13.74
N ASP A 28 7.62 6.04 13.76
CA ASP A 28 8.48 5.63 12.65
C ASP A 28 7.69 5.43 11.35
N ALA A 29 6.54 4.76 11.45
CA ALA A 29 5.66 4.52 10.31
C ALA A 29 5.18 5.84 9.69
N ILE A 30 4.81 6.81 10.52
CA ILE A 30 4.41 8.14 10.09
C ILE A 30 5.57 8.90 9.46
N ASN A 31 6.75 8.87 10.06
CA ASN A 31 7.94 9.52 9.52
C ASN A 31 8.26 9.00 8.12
N ASN A 32 8.11 7.69 7.90
CA ASN A 32 8.27 7.10 6.57
C ASN A 32 7.16 7.49 5.59
N VAL A 33 5.89 7.55 6.03
CA VAL A 33 4.79 8.05 5.18
C VAL A 33 5.04 9.50 4.75
N PHE A 34 5.44 10.35 5.68
CA PHE A 34 5.71 11.77 5.40
C PHE A 34 6.96 11.98 4.55
N ALA A 35 7.93 11.08 4.57
CA ALA A 35 9.10 11.16 3.69
C ALA A 35 8.76 11.19 2.19
N PHE A 36 7.57 10.69 1.80
CA PHE A 36 7.07 10.80 0.42
C PHE A 36 6.40 12.13 0.08
N SER A 37 6.19 13.02 1.06
CA SER A 37 5.68 14.36 0.80
C SER A 37 6.77 15.26 0.24
N GLU A 38 6.40 16.18 -0.66
CA GLU A 38 7.35 17.17 -1.17
C GLU A 38 7.88 18.07 -0.06
N GLU A 39 7.03 18.44 0.91
CA GLU A 39 7.40 19.28 2.05
C GLU A 39 8.55 18.67 2.86
N CYS A 40 8.46 17.37 3.20
CA CYS A 40 9.51 16.70 3.95
C CYS A 40 10.73 16.37 3.08
N ARG A 41 10.54 15.97 1.82
CA ARG A 41 11.64 15.61 0.91
C ARG A 41 12.50 16.82 0.54
N LEU A 42 11.89 17.99 0.37
CA LEU A 42 12.58 19.20 -0.07
C LEU A 42 13.09 20.07 1.09
N LYS A 43 12.72 19.75 2.34
CA LYS A 43 13.15 20.48 3.52
C LYS A 43 14.69 20.49 3.59
N PRO A 44 15.33 21.67 3.77
CA PRO A 44 16.76 21.72 4.04
C PRO A 44 17.07 20.91 5.29
N ARG A 45 18.07 20.03 5.20
CA ARG A 45 18.54 19.27 6.36
C ARG A 45 19.18 20.26 7.34
N THR A 46 18.82 20.15 8.61
CA THR A 46 19.48 20.92 9.67
C THR A 46 20.82 20.26 10.04
N ALA A 47 21.69 20.98 10.75
CA ALA A 47 22.92 20.39 11.29
C ALA A 47 22.62 19.16 12.19
N ASP A 48 21.49 19.19 12.91
CA ASP A 48 21.02 18.07 13.72
C ASP A 48 20.66 16.84 12.86
N ASP A 49 20.05 17.04 11.68
CA ASP A 49 19.74 15.97 10.72
C ASP A 49 21.00 15.36 10.08
N GLU A 50 22.10 16.14 10.01
CA GLU A 50 23.40 15.69 9.51
C GLU A 50 24.20 14.96 10.60
N GLU A 51 24.11 15.37 11.86
CA GLU A 51 24.71 14.66 12.99
C GLU A 51 24.05 13.28 13.22
N GLU A 52 22.71 13.16 13.08
CA GLU A 52 22.01 11.87 13.13
C GLU A 52 22.45 10.89 12.02
N ASP A 53 22.75 11.39 10.82
CA ASP A 53 23.22 10.58 9.67
C ASP A 53 24.71 10.17 9.77
N ASN A 54 25.52 10.94 10.53
CA ASN A 54 26.96 10.75 10.71
C ASN A 54 27.32 9.84 11.89
N VAL A 55 26.34 9.32 12.64
CA VAL A 55 26.59 8.26 13.62
C VAL A 55 26.85 6.95 12.86
N GLU A 56 28.12 6.63 12.65
CA GLU A 56 28.55 5.31 12.15
C GLU A 56 27.94 4.21 13.05
N GLU A 57 27.17 3.30 12.44
CA GLU A 57 26.59 2.09 13.05
C GLU A 57 25.32 2.19 13.93
N THR A 58 24.44 3.18 13.78
CA THR A 58 23.09 3.10 14.37
C THR A 58 22.03 2.60 13.41
N ALA A 59 21.01 1.90 13.95
CA ALA A 59 19.85 1.40 13.23
C ALA A 59 18.92 2.50 12.65
N ASP A 60 19.25 3.76 12.91
CA ASP A 60 18.44 4.95 12.60
C ASP A 60 18.92 5.73 11.38
N ARG A 61 20.05 5.34 10.75
CA ARG A 61 20.49 5.98 9.51
C ARG A 61 19.45 5.77 8.41
N ARG A 62 18.91 6.88 7.89
CA ARG A 62 17.91 6.84 6.82
C ARG A 62 18.52 6.31 5.53
N VAL A 63 17.75 5.51 4.80
CA VAL A 63 18.16 4.91 3.53
C VAL A 63 17.39 5.52 2.36
N PRO A 64 18.04 5.80 1.22
CA PRO A 64 17.37 6.29 0.04
C PRO A 64 16.53 5.17 -0.61
N LEU A 65 15.27 5.48 -0.91
CA LEU A 65 14.41 4.63 -1.72
C LEU A 65 14.60 4.97 -3.20
N THR A 66 15.16 4.03 -3.95
CA THR A 66 15.49 4.22 -5.39
C THR A 66 14.40 3.72 -6.33
N SER A 67 13.58 2.77 -5.87
CA SER A 67 12.54 2.13 -6.68
C SER A 67 11.38 1.66 -5.82
N ILE A 68 10.17 1.71 -6.37
CA ILE A 68 8.99 1.08 -5.77
C ILE A 68 8.71 -0.21 -6.53
N PRO A 69 8.46 -1.34 -5.83
CA PRO A 69 8.02 -2.58 -6.46
C PRO A 69 6.73 -2.38 -7.26
N ARG A 70 6.56 -3.17 -8.33
CA ARG A 70 5.37 -3.08 -9.18
C ARG A 70 4.10 -3.31 -8.34
N ALA A 71 3.17 -2.36 -8.42
CA ALA A 71 1.82 -2.47 -7.86
C ALA A 71 0.80 -2.55 -8.99
N THR A 72 -0.40 -3.08 -8.71
CA THR A 72 -1.50 -3.04 -9.69
C THR A 72 -1.89 -1.60 -9.96
N GLN A 73 -2.00 -1.24 -11.23
CA GLN A 73 -2.29 0.14 -11.62
C GLN A 73 -3.74 0.51 -11.28
N CYS A 74 -3.95 1.63 -10.61
CA CYS A 74 -5.28 2.24 -10.46
C CYS A 74 -5.53 3.19 -11.63
N TYR A 75 -6.52 2.87 -12.46
CA TYR A 75 -6.96 3.73 -13.57
C TYR A 75 -7.90 4.84 -13.13
N GLY A 76 -8.30 4.85 -11.85
CA GLY A 76 -9.09 5.92 -11.24
C GLY A 76 -10.53 5.53 -10.98
N ARG A 77 -11.43 6.51 -11.06
CA ARG A 77 -12.83 6.38 -10.67
C ARG A 77 -13.71 6.33 -11.91
N LEU A 78 -14.60 5.34 -11.97
CA LEU A 78 -15.57 5.18 -13.04
C LEU A 78 -16.98 5.26 -12.46
N LYS A 79 -17.79 6.20 -12.97
CA LYS A 79 -19.22 6.20 -12.72
C LYS A 79 -19.87 5.13 -13.59
N PHE A 80 -20.79 4.37 -13.00
CA PHE A 80 -21.57 3.41 -13.76
C PHE A 80 -23.03 3.39 -13.33
N ASP A 81 -23.88 3.12 -14.33
CA ASP A 81 -25.29 2.89 -14.13
C ASP A 81 -25.53 1.42 -13.75
N THR A 82 -26.23 1.24 -12.64
CA THR A 82 -26.51 -0.07 -12.06
C THR A 82 -27.52 -0.85 -12.88
N ASP A 83 -28.48 -0.17 -13.51
CA ASP A 83 -29.51 -0.83 -14.33
C ASP A 83 -28.91 -1.34 -15.64
N THR A 84 -27.87 -0.67 -16.15
CA THR A 84 -27.12 -1.13 -17.32
C THR A 84 -26.11 -2.24 -16.98
N ILE A 85 -25.34 -2.10 -15.88
CA ILE A 85 -24.23 -3.02 -15.58
C ILE A 85 -24.67 -4.29 -14.84
N LEU A 86 -25.57 -4.21 -13.86
CA LEU A 86 -25.93 -5.39 -13.08
C LEU A 86 -26.51 -6.54 -13.93
N PRO A 87 -27.33 -6.29 -14.98
CA PRO A 87 -27.81 -7.36 -15.86
C PRO A 87 -26.70 -8.10 -16.61
N THR A 88 -25.59 -7.45 -16.95
CA THR A 88 -24.48 -8.06 -17.70
C THR A 88 -23.58 -8.93 -16.81
N ILE A 89 -23.61 -8.73 -15.50
CA ILE A 89 -22.84 -9.50 -14.54
C ILE A 89 -23.58 -10.80 -14.18
N PRO A 90 -22.94 -11.98 -14.30
CA PRO A 90 -23.49 -13.26 -13.83
C PRO A 90 -23.93 -13.17 -12.37
N ARG A 91 -25.09 -13.75 -12.03
CA ARG A 91 -25.66 -13.65 -10.66
C ARG A 91 -24.70 -14.11 -9.56
N SER A 92 -23.83 -15.08 -9.85
CA SER A 92 -22.80 -15.58 -8.93
C SER A 92 -21.72 -14.54 -8.60
N LEU A 93 -21.45 -13.61 -9.51
CA LEU A 93 -20.43 -12.56 -9.38
C LEU A 93 -21.02 -11.21 -8.94
N ARG A 94 -22.35 -11.11 -8.81
CA ARG A 94 -22.98 -9.88 -8.35
C ARG A 94 -22.62 -9.62 -6.88
N PRO A 95 -22.37 -8.36 -6.51
CA PRO A 95 -22.08 -8.01 -5.13
C PRO A 95 -23.25 -8.40 -4.23
N ARG A 96 -22.92 -9.08 -3.12
CA ARG A 96 -23.91 -9.51 -2.13
C ARG A 96 -24.31 -8.32 -1.26
N VAL A 97 -25.53 -8.38 -0.75
CA VAL A 97 -25.97 -7.52 0.34
C VAL A 97 -25.22 -7.94 1.61
N ILE A 98 -24.50 -7.01 2.23
CA ILE A 98 -23.76 -7.26 3.48
C ILE A 98 -24.34 -6.35 4.56
N GLN A 99 -24.64 -6.92 5.72
CA GLN A 99 -25.00 -6.17 6.92
C GLN A 99 -23.74 -5.97 7.76
N ILE A 100 -23.32 -4.72 7.95
CA ILE A 100 -22.23 -4.36 8.85
C ILE A 100 -22.84 -3.52 9.97
N GLU A 101 -22.95 -4.11 11.15
CA GLU A 101 -23.64 -3.53 12.30
C GLU A 101 -25.09 -3.10 11.94
N LYS A 102 -25.37 -1.80 12.01
CA LYS A 102 -26.67 -1.20 11.66
C LYS A 102 -26.76 -0.75 10.20
N THR A 103 -25.68 -0.88 9.43
CA THR A 103 -25.61 -0.41 8.05
C THR A 103 -25.72 -1.56 7.06
N ARG A 104 -26.70 -1.49 6.18
CA ARG A 104 -26.87 -2.42 5.06
C ARG A 104 -26.11 -1.89 3.84
N ARG A 105 -25.08 -2.59 3.38
CA ARG A 105 -24.28 -2.25 2.19
C ARG A 105 -24.69 -3.12 1.01
N PHE A 106 -25.11 -2.48 -0.07
CA PHE A 106 -25.46 -3.13 -1.33
C PHE A 106 -25.37 -2.12 -2.47
N ILE A 107 -25.28 -2.61 -3.70
CA ILE A 107 -25.43 -1.76 -4.88
C ILE A 107 -26.93 -1.55 -5.11
N GLU A 108 -27.38 -0.31 -4.94
CA GLU A 108 -28.79 0.04 -5.09
C GLU A 108 -29.16 0.18 -6.57
N PRO A 109 -30.14 -0.59 -7.09
CA PRO A 109 -30.63 -0.43 -8.46
C PRO A 109 -31.15 0.99 -8.73
N GLY A 110 -30.99 1.47 -9.96
CA GLY A 110 -31.41 2.82 -10.37
C GLY A 110 -30.57 3.98 -9.79
N LYS A 111 -29.49 3.70 -9.05
CA LYS A 111 -28.57 4.75 -8.55
C LYS A 111 -27.22 4.70 -9.24
N GLU A 112 -26.66 5.88 -9.49
CA GLU A 112 -25.27 6.03 -9.93
C GLU A 112 -24.32 5.59 -8.82
N HIS A 113 -23.34 4.75 -9.17
CA HIS A 113 -22.28 4.32 -8.27
C HIS A 113 -20.91 4.66 -8.86
N ILE A 114 -19.91 4.78 -7.99
CA ILE A 114 -18.52 4.99 -8.39
C ILE A 114 -17.75 3.70 -8.10
N ALA A 115 -17.16 3.12 -9.14
CA ALA A 115 -16.16 2.07 -9.04
C ALA A 115 -14.76 2.68 -9.02
N ILE A 116 -13.84 2.02 -8.32
CA ILE A 116 -12.41 2.23 -8.48
C ILE A 116 -11.91 1.13 -9.42
N VAL A 117 -11.31 1.52 -10.53
CA VAL A 117 -10.91 0.60 -11.60
C VAL A 117 -9.42 0.33 -11.48
N TYR A 118 -9.07 -0.94 -11.38
CA TYR A 118 -7.68 -1.40 -11.31
C TYR A 118 -7.32 -2.22 -12.55
N GLU A 119 -6.02 -2.38 -12.75
CA GLU A 119 -5.42 -3.34 -13.67
C GLU A 119 -5.99 -4.74 -13.46
N TYR A 120 -6.43 -5.37 -14.55
CA TYR A 120 -6.81 -6.77 -14.52
C TYR A 120 -5.57 -7.65 -14.54
N VAL A 121 -5.39 -8.46 -13.50
CA VAL A 121 -4.33 -9.46 -13.40
C VAL A 121 -4.96 -10.85 -13.56
N GLU A 122 -4.50 -11.58 -14.58
CA GLU A 122 -4.89 -12.96 -14.81
C GLU A 122 -4.51 -13.84 -13.61
N ASP A 123 -5.30 -14.90 -13.40
CA ASP A 123 -4.97 -15.90 -12.39
C ASP A 123 -3.62 -16.58 -12.72
N GLY A 124 -2.89 -16.92 -11.66
CA GLY A 124 -1.61 -17.61 -11.76
C GLY A 124 -0.97 -17.77 -10.39
N GLU A 125 0.01 -18.67 -10.32
CA GLU A 125 0.75 -18.97 -9.10
C GLU A 125 1.55 -17.76 -8.62
N ASN A 126 1.77 -17.71 -7.31
CA ASN A 126 2.59 -16.70 -6.66
C ASN A 126 3.92 -17.34 -6.21
N ASP A 127 5.02 -16.68 -6.51
CA ASP A 127 6.36 -16.94 -6.02
C ASP A 127 6.61 -16.06 -4.78
N PRO A 128 6.80 -16.66 -3.58
CA PRO A 128 7.18 -15.94 -2.37
C PRO A 128 8.33 -14.94 -2.55
N ALA A 129 9.37 -15.30 -3.31
CA ALA A 129 10.54 -14.45 -3.50
C ALA A 129 10.24 -13.20 -4.34
N ALA A 130 9.29 -13.30 -5.26
CA ALA A 130 8.84 -12.17 -6.07
C ALA A 130 7.89 -11.24 -5.29
N VAL A 131 7.20 -11.75 -4.27
CA VAL A 131 6.26 -10.98 -3.43
C VAL A 131 7.00 -10.23 -2.32
N GLU A 132 8.08 -10.79 -1.78
CA GLU A 132 8.83 -10.21 -0.64
C GLU A 132 9.20 -8.73 -0.82
N PRO A 133 9.76 -8.27 -1.97
CA PRO A 133 10.11 -6.86 -2.14
C PRO A 133 8.92 -5.92 -1.98
N PHE A 134 7.74 -6.32 -2.45
CA PHE A 134 6.52 -5.53 -2.28
C PHE A 134 6.11 -5.46 -0.81
N LEU A 135 6.19 -6.57 -0.07
CA LEU A 135 5.89 -6.59 1.36
C LEU A 135 6.85 -5.69 2.14
N ASP A 136 8.14 -5.74 1.83
CA ASP A 136 9.17 -4.90 2.44
C ASP A 136 8.91 -3.42 2.17
N PHE A 137 8.56 -3.09 0.93
CA PHE A 137 8.14 -1.73 0.60
C PHE A 137 6.92 -1.30 1.40
N MET A 138 5.89 -2.14 1.53
CA MET A 138 4.67 -1.78 2.29
C MET A 138 4.96 -1.55 3.77
N GLN A 139 5.82 -2.38 4.39
CA GLN A 139 6.27 -2.16 5.76
C GLN A 139 7.03 -0.84 5.86
N LEU A 140 8.03 -0.61 4.99
CA LEU A 140 8.81 0.63 4.98
C LEU A 140 7.93 1.85 4.74
N ALA A 141 6.89 1.74 3.91
CA ALA A 141 5.94 2.81 3.62
C ALA A 141 4.91 3.05 4.75
N GLY A 142 5.08 2.44 5.92
CA GLY A 142 4.29 2.69 7.13
C GLY A 142 2.98 1.89 7.22
N PHE A 143 2.72 0.97 6.30
CA PHE A 143 1.52 0.15 6.35
C PHE A 143 1.73 -1.03 7.31
N CYS A 144 0.76 -1.27 8.20
CA CYS A 144 0.69 -2.51 8.99
C CYS A 144 -0.11 -3.59 8.24
N MET A 145 0.14 -4.87 8.53
CA MET A 145 -0.68 -5.94 7.95
C MET A 145 -2.07 -6.04 8.60
N THR A 146 -3.04 -6.61 7.87
CA THR A 146 -4.35 -6.99 8.41
C THR A 146 -4.27 -8.20 9.35
N SER A 147 -5.35 -8.50 10.09
CA SER A 147 -5.42 -9.70 10.95
C SER A 147 -5.50 -11.03 10.19
N SER A 148 -5.97 -10.99 8.94
CA SER A 148 -6.29 -12.17 8.16
C SER A 148 -5.89 -11.97 6.70
N PRO A 149 -4.58 -11.90 6.42
CA PRO A 149 -4.12 -11.82 5.05
C PRO A 149 -4.46 -13.10 4.28
N HIS A 150 -4.69 -13.01 2.97
CA HIS A 150 -5.22 -14.13 2.20
C HIS A 150 -4.62 -14.21 0.79
N GLY A 151 -4.12 -15.39 0.43
CA GLY A 151 -3.44 -15.63 -0.85
C GLY A 151 -4.31 -15.35 -2.08
N ARG A 152 -5.64 -15.39 -1.96
CA ARG A 152 -6.57 -15.04 -3.05
C ARG A 152 -6.46 -13.58 -3.50
N ASN A 153 -5.91 -12.72 -2.65
CA ASN A 153 -5.69 -11.31 -2.93
C ASN A 153 -4.39 -11.09 -3.73
N TRP A 154 -3.67 -12.18 -4.06
CA TRP A 154 -2.44 -12.17 -4.84
C TRP A 154 -2.60 -13.04 -6.09
N LYS A 155 -2.21 -12.49 -7.23
CA LYS A 155 -2.24 -13.18 -8.53
C LYS A 155 -0.97 -12.88 -9.29
N ARG A 156 -0.23 -13.90 -9.74
CA ARG A 156 1.04 -13.71 -10.48
C ARG A 156 1.98 -12.71 -9.79
N ASN A 157 2.16 -12.87 -8.47
CA ASN A 157 2.99 -12.04 -7.60
C ASN A 157 2.45 -10.62 -7.35
N MET A 158 1.28 -10.29 -7.88
CA MET A 158 0.69 -8.96 -7.79
C MET A 158 -0.45 -8.93 -6.78
N LEU A 159 -0.44 -7.93 -5.90
CA LEU A 159 -1.55 -7.64 -5.02
C LEU A 159 -2.72 -7.05 -5.81
N VAL A 160 -3.87 -7.72 -5.80
CA VAL A 160 -5.11 -7.27 -6.47
C VAL A 160 -6.14 -6.70 -5.51
N ASP A 161 -6.01 -6.93 -4.21
CA ASP A 161 -6.86 -6.35 -3.17
C ASP A 161 -6.00 -5.75 -2.06
N PHE A 162 -5.98 -4.41 -1.99
CA PHE A 162 -5.16 -3.67 -1.02
C PHE A 162 -5.69 -3.72 0.42
N SER A 163 -6.80 -4.42 0.70
CA SER A 163 -7.29 -4.63 2.07
C SER A 163 -6.35 -5.45 2.97
N GLU A 164 -5.31 -6.05 2.39
CA GLU A 164 -4.18 -6.69 3.07
C GLU A 164 -3.41 -5.73 4.00
N PHE A 165 -3.43 -4.43 3.68
CA PHE A 165 -2.62 -3.42 4.33
C PHE A 165 -3.46 -2.30 4.94
N ILE A 166 -3.01 -1.80 6.08
CA ILE A 166 -3.70 -0.77 6.85
C ILE A 166 -2.75 0.42 7.01
N GLY A 167 -3.17 1.60 6.55
CA GLY A 167 -2.37 2.82 6.66
C GLY A 167 -2.38 3.41 8.06
N VAL A 168 -1.34 4.18 8.42
CA VAL A 168 -1.09 4.78 9.75
C VAL A 168 -2.23 5.57 10.38
N TYR A 169 -3.14 6.14 9.57
CA TYR A 169 -4.31 6.90 10.04
C TYR A 169 -5.63 6.11 9.99
N SER A 170 -5.58 4.83 9.62
CA SER A 170 -6.76 3.97 9.60
C SER A 170 -6.99 3.36 10.98
N HIS A 171 -8.25 3.19 11.36
CA HIS A 171 -8.63 2.65 12.68
C HIS A 171 -8.02 1.27 13.01
N GLY A 172 -7.70 0.48 11.99
CA GLY A 172 -7.09 -0.83 12.15
C GLY A 172 -5.57 -0.81 12.29
N TRP A 173 -4.88 0.32 12.25
CA TRP A 173 -3.42 0.29 12.37
C TRP A 173 -3.02 -0.15 13.78
N HIS A 174 -2.06 -1.06 13.91
CA HIS A 174 -1.62 -1.51 15.23
C HIS A 174 -0.15 -1.95 15.24
N LYS A 175 0.60 -1.51 16.26
CA LYS A 175 2.04 -1.78 16.41
C LYS A 175 2.38 -3.27 16.34
N SER A 176 1.57 -4.14 16.95
CA SER A 176 1.83 -5.59 16.93
C SER A 176 1.73 -6.23 15.54
N ARG A 177 1.16 -5.53 14.56
CA ARG A 177 1.05 -5.94 13.15
C ARG A 177 1.98 -5.13 12.23
N TYR A 178 2.81 -4.27 12.80
CA TYR A 178 3.81 -3.49 12.10
C TYR A 178 5.19 -4.09 12.39
N CYS A 179 5.52 -5.12 11.62
CA CYS A 179 6.71 -5.95 11.79
C CYS A 179 7.20 -6.42 10.42
N LYS A 180 8.31 -7.16 10.37
CA LYS A 180 8.76 -7.80 9.12
C LYS A 180 7.68 -8.75 8.60
N TYR A 181 7.34 -8.58 7.33
CA TYR A 181 6.36 -9.40 6.64
C TYR A 181 7.04 -10.57 5.96
N TYR A 182 6.41 -11.73 6.11
CA TYR A 182 6.86 -12.99 5.51
C TYR A 182 5.83 -13.40 4.45
N PRO A 183 6.23 -13.67 3.20
CA PRO A 183 5.30 -14.06 2.13
C PRO A 183 4.37 -15.22 2.49
N GLU A 184 4.85 -16.17 3.30
CA GLU A 184 4.07 -17.32 3.78
C GLU A 184 2.88 -16.92 4.65
N CYS A 185 2.86 -15.71 5.21
CA CYS A 185 1.70 -15.16 5.90
C CYS A 185 0.64 -14.68 4.91
N PHE A 186 1.05 -14.12 3.77
CA PHE A 186 0.17 -13.50 2.79
C PHE A 186 -0.33 -14.47 1.72
N LEU A 187 0.45 -15.50 1.41
CA LEU A 187 0.14 -16.47 0.35
C LEU A 187 -0.58 -17.73 0.86
N ARG A 188 -1.17 -17.67 2.07
CA ARG A 188 -1.95 -18.77 2.64
C ARG A 188 -3.25 -18.99 1.86
N GLN A 189 -3.60 -20.25 1.65
CA GLN A 189 -4.85 -20.67 1.01
C GLN A 189 -6.06 -20.50 1.92
#